data_AF-A0A7J3QSX7-F1
#
_entry.id   AF-A0A7J3QSX7-F1
#
_cell.length_a   1.000
_cell.length_b   1.000
_cell.length_c   1.000
_cell.angle_alpha   90.00
_cell.angle_beta   90.00
_cell.angle_gamma   90.00
#
_symmetry.space_group_name_H-M   'P 1'
#
loop_
_entity.id
_entity.type
_entity.pdbx_description
1 polymer ?
#
loop_
_entity_poly.entity_id
_entity_poly.type
_entity_poly.pdbx_seq_one_letter_code
_entity_poly.pdbx_strand_id
1 'polypeptide(L)'
;MTKLRLKEKLAKIRKMRIRINIGKPKKVAIPPPPPKPIPKGFKVVERYPLYEPFAHVAIVQNPKTGEYKYILDELQLDPLERSVYNRILEILLAEIESPKEEIVDPRKFFAEEAKKIVDKYRISLGWLPDVSWYKILYHAERDLVGFGRIDPLMRDPNIEDISCDGVNKPVYVWHRNYESIETNLEFENDEELDNMVVKLVHMAGKHVSSAFPIVDASLPGKHRLAVCYRREITPFGTAFTIRKFREDPYSIIDLINLGTFSEEMAAYFWLCLENRASIMVLGGTAAGKTTALNALACLIRPGSKI
;
A
#
# COMPACT_ATOMS: atom_id res chain seq x y z
N MET A 1 23.92 -32.47 55.41
CA MET A 1 22.78 -31.65 55.87
C MET A 1 22.58 -30.31 55.11
N THR A 2 23.47 -29.92 54.20
CA THR A 2 23.45 -28.59 53.55
C THR A 2 22.60 -28.51 52.27
N LYS A 3 22.33 -29.64 51.60
CA LYS A 3 21.48 -29.71 50.39
C LYS A 3 19.97 -29.74 50.67
N LEU A 4 19.55 -30.09 51.90
CA LEU A 4 18.12 -30.13 52.27
C LEU A 4 17.58 -28.72 52.61
N ARG A 5 18.38 -27.88 53.27
CA ARG A 5 18.03 -26.47 53.61
C ARG A 5 17.84 -25.55 52.40
N LEU A 6 18.44 -25.87 51.26
CA LEU A 6 18.32 -25.06 50.04
C LEU A 6 16.99 -25.35 49.29
N LYS A 7 16.55 -26.61 49.28
CA LYS A 7 15.26 -27.00 48.68
C LYS A 7 14.06 -26.44 49.45
N GLU A 8 14.14 -26.36 50.78
CA GLU A 8 13.08 -25.74 51.60
C GLU A 8 13.01 -24.22 51.45
N LYS A 9 14.15 -23.52 51.27
CA LYS A 9 14.17 -22.09 50.95
C LYS A 9 13.57 -21.79 49.57
N LEU A 10 13.84 -22.63 48.57
CA LEU A 10 13.25 -22.49 47.23
C LEU A 10 11.75 -22.80 47.20
N ALA A 11 11.28 -23.74 48.03
CA ALA A 11 9.85 -24.04 48.16
C ALA A 11 9.04 -22.92 48.83
N LYS A 12 9.64 -22.17 49.78
CA LYS A 12 9.01 -20.98 50.39
C LYS A 12 8.91 -19.79 49.44
N ILE A 13 9.92 -19.58 48.59
CA ILE A 13 9.90 -18.51 47.57
C ILE A 13 8.83 -18.78 46.49
N ARG A 14 8.53 -20.05 46.19
CA ARG A 14 7.50 -20.44 45.23
C ARG A 14 6.05 -20.23 45.72
N LYS A 15 5.84 -19.98 47.03
CA LYS A 15 4.51 -19.74 47.64
C LYS A 15 4.16 -18.26 47.85
N MET A 16 5.08 -17.32 47.64
CA MET A 16 4.73 -15.89 47.53
C MET A 16 4.29 -15.58 46.10
N ARG A 17 3.13 -16.11 45.71
CA ARG A 17 2.35 -15.50 44.62
C ARG A 17 1.80 -14.19 45.14
N ILE A 18 2.56 -13.12 44.94
CA ILE A 18 1.97 -11.78 44.88
C ILE A 18 0.91 -11.85 43.77
N ARG A 19 -0.36 -11.77 44.14
CA ARG A 19 -1.46 -11.48 43.21
C ARG A 19 -1.30 -10.01 42.78
N ILE A 20 -0.43 -9.75 41.80
CA ILE A 20 -0.58 -8.53 41.01
C ILE A 20 -1.79 -8.79 40.13
N ASN A 21 -2.89 -8.13 40.47
CA ASN A 21 -4.06 -8.04 39.62
C ASN A 21 -3.67 -7.17 38.42
N ILE A 22 -3.07 -7.79 37.39
CA ILE A 22 -2.84 -7.13 36.10
C ILE A 22 -4.23 -7.00 35.48
N GLY A 23 -4.91 -5.89 35.78
CA GLY A 23 -6.08 -5.47 35.02
C GLY A 23 -5.70 -5.51 33.54
N LYS A 24 -6.62 -5.99 32.69
CA LYS A 24 -6.45 -6.04 31.23
C LYS A 24 -5.74 -4.75 30.79
N PRO A 25 -4.64 -4.81 30.02
CA PRO A 25 -4.00 -3.60 29.53
C PRO A 25 -5.08 -2.80 28.80
N LYS A 26 -5.43 -1.63 29.36
CA LYS A 26 -6.24 -0.67 28.63
C LYS A 26 -5.46 -0.44 27.34
N LYS A 27 -6.08 -0.73 26.19
CA LYS A 27 -5.55 -0.32 24.88
C LYS A 27 -5.40 1.20 24.96
N VAL A 28 -4.20 1.66 25.30
CA VAL A 28 -3.87 3.08 25.23
C VAL A 28 -3.84 3.35 23.74
N ALA A 29 -4.84 4.08 23.24
CA ALA A 29 -4.82 4.57 21.88
C ALA A 29 -3.52 5.36 21.74
N ILE A 30 -2.61 4.86 20.91
CA ILE A 30 -1.38 5.55 20.59
C ILE A 30 -1.83 6.86 19.92
N PRO A 31 -1.50 8.04 20.47
CA PRO A 31 -1.90 9.29 19.83
C PRO A 31 -1.32 9.30 18.42
N PRO A 32 -2.11 9.69 17.40
CA PRO A 32 -1.60 9.78 16.05
C PRO A 32 -0.38 10.71 16.07
N PRO A 33 0.67 10.37 15.33
CA PRO A 33 1.87 11.19 15.27
C PRO A 33 1.51 12.59 14.77
N PRO A 34 2.33 13.60 15.13
CA PRO A 34 2.10 14.95 14.67
C PRO A 34 2.08 14.93 13.13
N PRO A 35 1.00 15.45 12.50
CA PRO A 35 0.91 15.45 11.06
C PRO A 35 2.07 16.22 10.46
N LYS A 36 2.60 15.73 9.32
CA LYS A 36 3.57 16.50 8.54
C LYS A 36 3.07 17.94 8.34
N PRO A 37 3.94 18.94 8.46
CA PRO A 37 3.54 20.34 8.34
C PRO A 37 2.95 20.60 6.96
N ILE A 38 1.71 21.09 6.94
CA ILE A 38 1.01 21.49 5.74
C ILE A 38 1.78 22.64 5.08
N PRO A 39 1.94 22.66 3.74
CA PRO A 39 2.58 23.77 3.05
C PRO A 39 1.92 25.12 3.41
N LYS A 40 2.73 26.16 3.62
CA LYS A 40 2.23 27.48 4.02
C LYS A 40 1.21 28.00 3.02
N GLY A 41 0.05 28.39 3.52
CA GLY A 41 -1.05 28.93 2.70
C GLY A 41 -2.08 27.90 2.25
N PHE A 42 -1.86 26.60 2.49
CA PHE A 42 -2.85 25.56 2.17
C PHE A 42 -3.77 25.28 3.36
N LYS A 43 -5.03 24.94 3.08
CA LYS A 43 -6.03 24.50 4.05
C LYS A 43 -6.39 23.03 3.80
N VAL A 44 -6.58 22.26 4.86
CA VAL A 44 -7.04 20.88 4.75
C VAL A 44 -8.50 20.87 4.28
N VAL A 45 -8.77 20.13 3.21
CA VAL A 45 -10.11 19.88 2.68
C VAL A 45 -10.62 18.53 3.18
N GLU A 46 -9.78 17.50 3.08
CA GLU A 46 -10.12 16.13 3.43
C GLU A 46 -8.94 15.45 4.11
N ARG A 47 -9.22 14.56 5.06
CA ARG A 47 -8.19 13.70 5.68
C ARG A 47 -8.77 12.32 5.92
N TYR A 48 -8.09 11.28 5.47
CA TYR A 48 -8.50 9.89 5.68
C TYR A 48 -7.28 8.97 5.88
N PRO A 49 -7.45 7.85 6.59
CA PRO A 49 -6.39 6.86 6.79
C PRO A 49 -6.17 6.01 5.53
N LEU A 50 -4.91 5.68 5.25
CA LEU A 50 -4.52 4.69 4.23
C LEU A 50 -4.16 3.36 4.88
N TYR A 51 -3.49 3.42 6.03
CA TYR A 51 -3.13 2.25 6.83
C TYR A 51 -2.93 2.67 8.29
N GLU A 52 -3.93 2.44 9.14
CA GLU A 52 -3.86 2.92 10.52
C GLU A 52 -2.85 2.12 11.37
N PRO A 53 -2.08 2.79 12.26
CA PRO A 53 -1.92 4.25 12.42
C PRO A 53 -0.75 4.83 11.59
N PHE A 54 -0.18 4.08 10.64
CA PHE A 54 1.12 4.37 10.02
C PHE A 54 1.09 5.31 8.81
N ALA A 55 -0.03 5.39 8.08
CA ALA A 55 -0.15 6.21 6.90
C ALA A 55 -1.53 6.84 6.80
N HIS A 56 -1.54 8.16 6.63
CA HIS A 56 -2.73 8.96 6.38
C HIS A 56 -2.46 9.88 5.19
N VAL A 57 -3.52 10.36 4.56
CA VAL A 57 -3.45 11.43 3.57
C VAL A 57 -4.28 12.61 4.04
N ALA A 58 -3.75 13.80 3.80
CA ALA A 58 -4.51 15.03 3.82
C ALA A 58 -4.53 15.64 2.42
N ILE A 59 -5.73 15.82 1.85
CA ILE A 59 -5.92 16.63 0.66
C ILE A 59 -6.01 18.08 1.11
N VAL A 60 -5.13 18.92 0.57
CA VAL A 60 -5.03 20.33 0.94
C VAL A 60 -5.26 21.21 -0.27
N GLN A 61 -5.91 22.35 -0.09
CA GLN A 61 -6.18 23.31 -1.15
C GLN A 61 -5.60 24.68 -0.82
N ASN A 62 -5.01 25.32 -1.82
CA ASN A 62 -4.64 26.73 -1.73
C ASN A 62 -5.88 27.60 -1.99
N PRO A 63 -6.38 28.36 -1.01
CA PRO A 63 -7.58 29.18 -1.17
C PRO A 63 -7.40 30.36 -2.14
N LYS A 64 -6.16 30.69 -2.53
CA LYS A 64 -5.89 31.77 -3.50
C LYS A 64 -5.86 31.27 -4.94
N THR A 65 -5.28 30.09 -5.19
CA THR A 65 -5.08 29.55 -6.54
C THR A 65 -6.06 28.45 -6.90
N GLY A 66 -6.77 27.87 -5.92
CA GLY A 66 -7.64 26.71 -6.10
C GLY A 66 -6.90 25.37 -6.22
N GLU A 67 -5.56 25.41 -6.25
CA GLU A 67 -4.67 24.26 -6.42
C GLU A 67 -4.79 23.25 -5.27
N TYR A 68 -4.94 21.97 -5.61
CA TYR A 68 -4.96 20.87 -4.66
C TYR A 68 -3.61 20.16 -4.58
N LYS A 69 -3.25 19.68 -3.40
CA LYS A 69 -2.07 18.83 -3.16
C LYS A 69 -2.43 17.61 -2.32
N TYR A 70 -1.77 16.51 -2.62
CA TYR A 70 -1.87 15.25 -1.89
C TYR A 70 -0.74 15.16 -0.87
N ILE A 71 -1.05 15.35 0.42
CA ILE A 71 -0.04 15.29 1.48
C ILE A 71 -0.08 13.91 2.13
N LEU A 72 0.89 13.06 1.75
CA LEU A 72 1.13 11.77 2.37
C LEU A 72 1.85 11.94 3.72
N ASP A 73 1.13 11.61 4.78
CA ASP A 73 1.56 11.64 6.17
C ASP A 73 1.85 10.22 6.65
N GLU A 74 3.05 9.75 6.32
CA GLU A 74 3.58 8.45 6.73
C GLU A 74 4.60 8.61 7.86
N LEU A 75 4.50 7.77 8.89
CA LEU A 75 5.41 7.77 10.05
C LEU A 75 6.85 7.46 9.63
N GLN A 76 7.74 8.44 9.73
CA GLN A 76 9.16 8.27 9.40
C GLN A 76 9.96 7.66 10.55
N LEU A 77 10.82 6.68 10.27
CA LEU A 77 11.73 6.09 11.26
C LEU A 77 12.75 7.14 11.75
N ASP A 78 12.94 7.24 13.06
CA ASP A 78 14.04 8.04 13.61
C ASP A 78 15.40 7.34 13.40
N PRO A 79 16.55 8.01 13.63
CA PRO A 79 17.86 7.41 13.38
C PRO A 79 18.14 6.11 14.15
N LEU A 80 17.60 5.97 15.37
CA LEU A 80 17.75 4.76 16.17
C LEU A 80 16.88 3.64 15.60
N GLU A 81 15.62 3.93 15.32
CA GLU A 81 14.69 3.01 14.68
C GLU A 81 15.19 2.57 13.30
N ARG A 82 15.83 3.46 12.53
CA ARG A 82 16.42 3.14 11.23
C ARG A 82 17.60 2.19 11.35
N SER A 83 18.46 2.36 12.37
CA SER A 83 19.56 1.44 12.63
C SER A 83 19.04 0.03 12.99
N VAL A 84 18.00 -0.04 13.82
CA VAL A 84 17.37 -1.31 14.18
C VAL A 84 16.63 -1.93 13.00
N TYR A 85 15.93 -1.12 12.19
CA TYR A 85 15.28 -1.54 10.95
C TYR A 85 16.26 -2.22 10.00
N ASN A 86 17.42 -1.62 9.73
CA ASN A 86 18.41 -2.20 8.82
C ASN A 86 18.89 -3.58 9.31
N ARG A 87 19.15 -3.73 10.61
CA ARG A 87 19.53 -5.04 11.19
C ARG A 87 18.42 -6.08 11.08
N ILE A 88 17.18 -5.67 11.33
CA ILE A 88 16.02 -6.58 11.20
C ILE A 88 15.83 -6.97 9.74
N LEU A 89 15.99 -6.04 8.80
CA LEU A 89 15.89 -6.30 7.38
C LEU A 89 16.90 -7.37 6.94
N GLU A 90 18.15 -7.28 7.39
CA GLU A 90 19.17 -8.30 7.14
C GLU A 90 18.77 -9.67 7.70
N ILE A 91 18.26 -9.72 8.93
CA ILE A 91 17.80 -10.97 9.56
C ILE A 91 16.60 -11.55 8.79
N LEU A 92 15.63 -10.73 8.42
CA LEU A 92 14.45 -11.14 7.66
C LEU A 92 14.85 -11.71 6.30
N LEU A 93 15.76 -11.05 5.57
CA LEU A 93 16.26 -11.53 4.28
C LEU A 93 17.04 -12.84 4.40
N ALA A 94 17.69 -13.10 5.54
CA ALA A 94 18.46 -14.32 5.79
C ALA A 94 17.61 -15.49 6.31
N GLU A 95 16.59 -15.23 7.14
CA GLU A 95 15.78 -16.27 7.80
C GLU A 95 14.45 -16.57 7.10
N ILE A 96 13.88 -15.64 6.32
CA ILE A 96 12.63 -15.92 5.61
C ILE A 96 12.91 -16.92 4.49
N GLU A 97 12.55 -18.17 4.74
CA GLU A 97 12.57 -19.21 3.72
C GLU A 97 11.56 -18.87 2.62
N SER A 98 11.95 -19.13 1.38
CA SER A 98 10.99 -19.11 0.28
C SER A 98 9.88 -20.11 0.57
N PRO A 99 8.61 -19.70 0.50
CA PRO A 99 7.48 -20.59 0.76
C PRO A 99 7.56 -21.79 -0.18
N LYS A 100 7.29 -22.99 0.35
CA LYS A 100 7.26 -24.23 -0.44
C LYS A 100 5.97 -24.39 -1.24
N GLU A 101 4.94 -23.63 -0.87
CA GLU A 101 3.62 -23.62 -1.49
C GLU A 101 3.29 -22.23 -2.03
N GLU A 102 2.34 -22.17 -2.96
CA GLU A 102 1.87 -20.91 -3.53
C GLU A 102 1.15 -20.10 -2.44
N ILE A 103 1.72 -18.95 -2.06
CA ILE A 103 1.12 -18.09 -1.03
C ILE A 103 -0.08 -17.35 -1.63
N VAL A 104 -1.25 -17.54 -1.02
CA VAL A 104 -2.49 -16.81 -1.38
C VAL A 104 -2.39 -15.32 -1.04
N ASP A 105 -1.81 -14.97 0.12
CA ASP A 105 -1.57 -13.59 0.54
C ASP A 105 -0.12 -13.39 1.05
N PRO A 106 0.77 -12.86 0.18
CA PRO A 106 2.17 -12.60 0.53
C PRO A 106 2.36 -11.68 1.73
N ARG A 107 1.47 -10.67 1.90
CA ARG A 107 1.59 -9.71 3.00
C ARG A 107 1.25 -10.36 4.33
N LYS A 108 0.19 -11.18 4.36
CA LYS A 108 -0.19 -11.91 5.56
C LYS A 108 0.90 -12.90 5.99
N PHE A 109 1.44 -13.67 5.05
CA PHE A 109 2.54 -14.60 5.32
C PHE A 109 3.74 -13.87 5.93
N PHE A 110 4.17 -12.77 5.29
CA PHE A 110 5.28 -11.96 5.79
C PHE A 110 5.01 -11.39 7.18
N ALA A 111 3.81 -10.86 7.44
CA ALA A 111 3.46 -10.31 8.74
C ALA A 111 3.55 -11.36 9.87
N GLU A 112 3.15 -12.60 9.59
CA GLU A 112 3.22 -13.71 10.55
C GLU A 112 4.67 -14.14 10.81
N GLU A 113 5.49 -14.30 9.77
CA GLU A 113 6.90 -14.70 9.91
C GLU A 113 7.78 -13.59 10.50
N ALA A 114 7.61 -12.35 10.03
CA ALA A 114 8.35 -11.21 10.52
C ALA A 114 8.10 -10.99 12.02
N LYS A 115 6.86 -11.21 12.49
CA LYS A 115 6.54 -11.12 13.91
C LYS A 115 7.28 -12.17 14.75
N LYS A 116 7.36 -13.42 14.28
CA LYS A 116 8.12 -14.49 14.98
C LYS A 116 9.60 -14.14 15.09
N ILE A 117 10.19 -13.66 14.00
CA ILE A 117 11.60 -13.27 13.95
C ILE A 117 11.86 -12.08 14.88
N VAL A 118 11.02 -11.05 14.82
CA VAL A 118 11.14 -9.88 15.71
C VAL A 118 11.02 -10.30 17.18
N ASP A 119 10.05 -11.13 17.56
CA ASP A 119 9.90 -11.59 18.95
C ASP A 119 11.13 -12.38 19.46
N LYS A 120 11.81 -13.13 18.58
CA LYS A 120 13.05 -13.87 18.88
C LYS A 120 14.24 -12.94 19.12
N TYR A 121 14.39 -11.90 18.30
CA TYR A 121 15.55 -10.99 18.33
C TYR A 121 15.32 -9.68 19.10
N ARG A 122 14.10 -9.44 19.60
CA ARG A 122 13.72 -8.23 20.34
C ARG A 122 14.65 -7.95 21.52
N ILE A 123 15.11 -8.98 22.21
CA ILE A 123 15.98 -8.85 23.39
C ILE A 123 17.42 -8.50 22.99
N SER A 124 17.92 -9.03 21.86
CA SER A 124 19.28 -8.80 21.39
C SER A 124 19.48 -7.47 20.66
N LEU A 125 18.42 -6.92 20.07
CA LEU A 125 18.49 -5.70 19.25
C LEU A 125 18.46 -4.40 20.06
N GLY A 126 18.30 -4.49 21.38
CA GLY A 126 18.23 -3.35 22.29
C GLY A 126 16.79 -3.01 22.70
N TRP A 127 16.66 -2.06 23.63
CA TRP A 127 15.34 -1.64 24.11
C TRP A 127 14.72 -0.62 23.16
N LEU A 128 13.54 -0.95 22.63
CA LEU A 128 12.68 -0.04 21.88
C LEU A 128 11.23 -0.15 22.41
N PRO A 129 10.47 0.96 22.46
CA PRO A 129 9.03 0.93 22.75
C PRO A 129 8.26 0.03 21.78
N ASP A 130 7.14 -0.54 22.22
CA ASP A 130 6.28 -1.38 21.36
C ASP A 130 5.89 -0.67 20.05
N VAL A 131 5.60 0.64 20.12
CA VAL A 131 5.21 1.45 18.95
C VAL A 131 6.30 1.45 17.86
N SER A 132 7.57 1.55 18.26
CA SER A 132 8.71 1.53 17.33
C SER A 132 8.82 0.19 16.60
N TRP A 133 8.54 -0.92 17.28
CA TRP A 133 8.53 -2.25 16.64
C TRP A 133 7.44 -2.38 15.59
N TYR A 134 6.23 -1.92 15.88
CA TYR A 134 5.14 -1.94 14.90
C TYR A 134 5.44 -1.05 13.70
N LYS A 135 6.06 0.11 13.93
CA LYS A 135 6.51 1.01 12.86
C LYS A 135 7.60 0.37 12.00
N ILE A 136 8.58 -0.28 12.61
CA ILE A 136 9.65 -1.01 11.90
C ILE A 136 9.05 -2.15 11.05
N LEU A 137 8.11 -2.92 11.60
CA LEU A 137 7.42 -4.00 10.87
C LEU A 137 6.62 -3.45 9.69
N TYR A 138 5.94 -2.32 9.86
CA TYR A 138 5.24 -1.64 8.77
C TYR A 138 6.21 -1.27 7.63
N HIS A 139 7.34 -0.63 7.94
CA HIS A 139 8.36 -0.29 6.94
C HIS A 139 8.95 -1.54 6.27
N ALA A 140 9.16 -2.62 7.02
CA ALA A 140 9.65 -3.88 6.47
C ALA A 140 8.64 -4.55 5.53
N GLU A 141 7.36 -4.58 5.89
CA GLU A 141 6.29 -5.09 5.01
C GLU A 141 6.22 -4.26 3.73
N ARG A 142 6.24 -2.93 3.87
CA ARG A 142 6.23 -1.96 2.78
C ARG A 142 7.38 -2.17 1.80
N ASP A 143 8.59 -2.33 2.33
CA ASP A 143 9.83 -2.36 1.55
C ASP A 143 10.18 -3.75 1.02
N LEU A 144 9.74 -4.84 1.65
CA LEU A 144 10.02 -6.20 1.18
C LEU A 144 8.88 -6.76 0.32
N VAL A 145 7.62 -6.64 0.77
CA VAL A 145 6.46 -7.26 0.11
C VAL A 145 5.62 -6.24 -0.65
N GLY A 146 5.51 -5.02 -0.12
CA GLY A 146 4.75 -3.94 -0.70
C GLY A 146 5.41 -3.30 -1.93
N PHE A 147 4.89 -2.16 -2.34
CA PHE A 147 5.37 -1.37 -3.48
C PHE A 147 6.45 -0.35 -3.09
N GLY A 148 7.14 -0.54 -1.96
CA GLY A 148 8.17 0.39 -1.47
C GLY A 148 7.58 1.76 -1.09
N ARG A 149 8.26 2.86 -1.42
CA ARG A 149 7.82 4.21 -1.02
C ARG A 149 6.44 4.60 -1.56
N ILE A 150 6.02 4.05 -2.70
CA ILE A 150 4.69 4.32 -3.28
C ILE A 150 3.59 3.43 -2.71
N ASP A 151 3.91 2.49 -1.80
CA ASP A 151 2.94 1.56 -1.21
C ASP A 151 1.73 2.26 -0.58
N PRO A 152 1.87 3.38 0.15
CA PRO A 152 0.69 4.11 0.65
C PRO A 152 -0.22 4.62 -0.47
N LEU A 153 0.34 5.11 -1.58
CA LEU A 153 -0.43 5.55 -2.76
C LEU A 153 -1.14 4.36 -3.44
N MET A 154 -0.48 3.19 -3.44
CA MET A 154 -1.09 1.95 -3.94
C MET A 154 -2.26 1.50 -3.06
N ARG A 155 -2.21 1.73 -1.74
CA ARG A 155 -3.31 1.42 -0.82
C ARG A 155 -4.51 2.37 -0.92
N ASP A 156 -4.35 3.54 -1.51
CA ASP A 156 -5.43 4.53 -1.61
C ASP A 156 -6.48 4.14 -2.68
N PRO A 157 -7.73 3.79 -2.33
CA PRO A 157 -8.75 3.39 -3.31
C PRO A 157 -9.21 4.55 -4.21
N ASN A 158 -8.93 5.80 -3.85
CA ASN A 158 -9.31 6.99 -4.61
C ASN A 158 -8.30 7.38 -5.70
N ILE A 159 -7.11 6.78 -5.70
CA ILE A 159 -6.10 6.99 -6.73
C ILE A 159 -6.34 6.02 -7.90
N GLU A 160 -6.40 6.55 -9.12
CA GLU A 160 -6.52 5.77 -10.36
C GLU A 160 -5.17 5.60 -11.06
N ASP A 161 -4.40 6.69 -11.17
CA ASP A 161 -3.07 6.67 -11.80
C ASP A 161 -2.01 7.26 -10.85
N ILE A 162 -0.80 6.73 -10.92
CA ILE A 162 0.40 7.23 -10.22
C ILE A 162 1.47 7.44 -11.28
N SER A 163 2.06 8.62 -11.36
CA SER A 163 3.11 8.93 -12.34
C SER A 163 4.32 9.60 -11.70
N CYS A 164 5.51 9.16 -12.09
CA CYS A 164 6.79 9.71 -11.68
C CYS A 164 7.64 10.01 -12.92
N ASP A 165 8.04 11.27 -13.06
CA ASP A 165 8.76 11.77 -14.23
C ASP A 165 10.29 11.88 -14.03
N GLY A 166 10.82 11.21 -13.00
CA GLY A 166 12.24 11.20 -12.66
C GLY A 166 12.55 11.62 -11.23
N VAL A 167 13.85 11.81 -10.96
CA VAL A 167 14.36 12.25 -9.67
C VAL A 167 14.21 13.76 -9.50
N ASN A 168 14.19 14.21 -8.24
CA ASN A 168 13.99 15.59 -7.84
C ASN A 168 12.69 16.23 -8.40
N LYS A 169 11.66 15.38 -8.55
CA LYS A 169 10.32 15.77 -8.99
C LYS A 169 9.28 15.10 -8.12
N PRO A 170 8.17 15.78 -7.82
CA PRO A 170 7.07 15.15 -7.10
C PRO A 170 6.46 14.05 -7.95
N VAL A 171 6.04 12.98 -7.27
CA VAL A 171 5.11 12.00 -7.86
C VAL A 171 3.75 12.66 -7.97
N TYR A 172 3.08 12.44 -9.10
CA TYR A 172 1.72 12.90 -9.36
C TYR A 172 0.75 11.74 -9.24
N VAL A 173 -0.48 12.05 -8.83
CA VAL A 173 -1.57 11.07 -8.76
C VAL A 173 -2.81 11.61 -9.44
N TRP A 174 -3.54 10.75 -10.14
CA TRP A 174 -4.88 11.04 -10.60
C TRP A 174 -5.88 10.58 -9.54
N HIS A 175 -6.43 11.54 -8.80
CA HIS A 175 -7.41 11.29 -7.74
C HIS A 175 -8.84 11.44 -8.29
N ARG A 176 -9.74 10.51 -7.95
CA ARG A 176 -11.13 10.48 -8.46
C ARG A 176 -11.90 11.80 -8.29
N ASN A 177 -11.70 12.47 -7.17
CA ASN A 177 -12.43 13.70 -6.83
C ASN A 177 -11.66 14.99 -7.15
N TYR A 178 -10.34 14.90 -7.34
CA TYR A 178 -9.46 16.07 -7.41
C TYR A 178 -8.58 16.10 -8.67
N GLU A 179 -8.74 15.11 -9.54
CA GLU A 179 -8.00 14.93 -10.79
C GLU A 179 -6.48 14.85 -10.55
N SER A 180 -5.68 15.43 -11.44
CA SER A 180 -4.22 15.43 -11.34
C SER A 180 -3.74 16.35 -10.21
N ILE A 181 -3.16 15.76 -9.18
CA ILE A 181 -2.62 16.49 -8.02
C ILE A 181 -1.20 16.02 -7.72
N GLU A 182 -0.33 16.98 -7.37
CA GLU A 182 1.02 16.67 -6.94
C GLU A 182 1.04 16.11 -5.51
N THR A 183 1.94 15.16 -5.27
CA THR A 183 2.19 14.63 -3.93
C THR A 183 3.44 15.26 -3.30
N ASN A 184 3.60 15.11 -1.99
CA ASN A 184 4.85 15.42 -1.28
C ASN A 184 5.88 14.27 -1.32
N LEU A 185 5.67 13.24 -2.16
CA LEU A 185 6.59 12.14 -2.34
C LEU A 185 7.52 12.45 -3.51
N GLU A 186 8.82 12.39 -3.26
CA GLU A 186 9.87 12.70 -4.22
C GLU A 186 11.04 11.72 -4.03
N PHE A 187 11.66 11.33 -5.14
CA PHE A 187 12.88 10.52 -5.16
C PHE A 187 14.08 11.44 -5.32
N GLU A 188 15.02 11.39 -4.39
CA GLU A 188 16.14 12.34 -4.35
C GLU A 188 17.28 11.94 -5.30
N ASN A 189 17.44 10.62 -5.52
CA ASN A 189 18.54 10.08 -6.30
C ASN A 189 18.09 8.93 -7.22
N ASP A 190 18.88 8.69 -8.27
CA ASP A 190 18.58 7.70 -9.30
C ASP A 190 18.62 6.27 -8.73
N GLU A 191 19.50 5.99 -7.78
CA GLU A 191 19.66 4.65 -7.19
C GLU A 191 18.39 4.20 -6.45
N GLU A 192 17.78 5.08 -5.65
CA GLU A 192 16.55 4.79 -4.93
C GLU A 192 15.39 4.48 -5.88
N LEU A 193 15.23 5.31 -6.92
CA LEU A 193 14.18 5.16 -7.92
C LEU A 193 14.40 3.91 -8.79
N ASP A 194 15.63 3.68 -9.23
CA ASP A 194 16.01 2.50 -10.02
C ASP A 194 15.77 1.22 -9.23
N ASN A 195 16.20 1.15 -7.96
CA ASN A 195 16.02 -0.03 -7.11
C ASN A 195 14.53 -0.34 -6.89
N MET A 196 13.72 0.70 -6.67
CA MET A 196 12.27 0.55 -6.52
C MET A 196 11.62 0.04 -7.81
N VAL A 197 11.97 0.62 -8.96
CA VAL A 197 11.42 0.20 -10.25
C VAL A 197 11.86 -1.21 -10.64
N VAL A 198 13.12 -1.57 -10.43
CA VAL A 198 13.63 -2.94 -10.63
C VAL A 198 12.81 -3.91 -9.79
N LYS A 199 12.58 -3.61 -8.50
CA LYS A 199 11.72 -4.43 -7.64
C LYS A 199 10.31 -4.58 -8.22
N LEU A 200 9.66 -3.50 -8.64
CA LEU A 200 8.31 -3.55 -9.22
C LEU A 200 8.24 -4.43 -10.48
N VAL A 201 9.23 -4.29 -11.36
CA VAL A 201 9.31 -5.08 -12.60
C VAL A 201 9.53 -6.57 -12.28
N HIS A 202 10.38 -6.88 -11.30
CA HIS A 202 10.60 -8.24 -10.81
C HIS A 202 9.34 -8.83 -10.16
N MET A 203 8.60 -8.04 -9.36
CA MET A 203 7.30 -8.45 -8.79
C MET A 203 6.28 -8.82 -9.86
N ALA A 204 6.38 -8.23 -11.05
CA ALA A 204 5.54 -8.55 -12.20
C ALA A 204 6.09 -9.71 -13.07
N GLY A 205 7.16 -10.38 -12.64
CA GLY A 205 7.78 -11.50 -13.36
C GLY A 205 8.55 -11.08 -14.61
N LYS A 206 8.99 -9.82 -14.70
CA LYS A 206 9.75 -9.28 -15.83
C LYS A 206 11.13 -8.79 -15.36
N HIS A 207 11.96 -8.39 -16.33
CA HIS A 207 13.28 -7.81 -16.09
C HIS A 207 13.43 -6.49 -16.84
N VAL A 208 14.22 -5.58 -16.28
CA VAL A 208 14.56 -4.28 -16.87
C VAL A 208 16.07 -4.08 -16.83
N SER A 209 16.64 -3.44 -17.84
CA SER A 209 18.09 -3.20 -17.95
C SER A 209 18.38 -2.00 -18.85
N SER A 210 19.61 -1.47 -18.86
CA SER A 210 20.01 -0.44 -19.85
C SER A 210 19.85 -0.93 -21.30
N ALA A 211 20.00 -2.23 -21.57
CA ALA A 211 19.80 -2.78 -22.91
C ALA A 211 18.31 -2.92 -23.29
N PHE A 212 17.44 -3.16 -22.31
CA PHE A 212 15.99 -3.25 -22.48
C PHE A 212 15.28 -2.33 -21.47
N PRO A 213 15.33 -1.02 -21.70
CA PRO A 213 14.92 -0.01 -20.73
C PRO A 213 13.41 0.31 -20.72
N ILE A 214 12.66 -0.13 -21.72
CA ILE A 214 11.20 0.09 -21.79
C ILE A 214 10.49 -1.20 -21.38
N VAL A 215 9.64 -1.14 -20.36
CA VAL A 215 8.92 -2.31 -19.85
C VAL A 215 7.47 -1.96 -19.57
N ASP A 216 6.57 -2.73 -20.16
CA ASP A 216 5.15 -2.82 -19.76
C ASP A 216 4.95 -4.08 -18.93
N ALA A 217 4.32 -3.98 -17.77
CA ALA A 217 4.12 -5.10 -16.85
C ALA A 217 2.75 -5.05 -16.16
N SER A 218 2.33 -6.18 -15.58
CA SER A 218 1.12 -6.27 -14.75
C SER A 218 1.54 -6.60 -13.32
N LEU A 219 1.34 -5.64 -12.42
CA LEU A 219 1.60 -5.77 -11.00
C LEU A 219 0.56 -6.64 -10.30
N PRO A 220 0.85 -7.14 -9.09
CA PRO A 220 -0.16 -7.72 -8.21
C PRO A 220 -1.38 -6.80 -8.08
N GLY A 221 -2.59 -7.36 -8.08
CA GLY A 221 -3.84 -6.56 -8.18
C GLY A 221 -4.23 -6.19 -9.62
N LYS A 222 -3.54 -6.74 -10.63
CA LYS A 222 -3.74 -6.48 -12.07
C LYS A 222 -3.45 -5.04 -12.50
N HIS A 223 -2.85 -4.21 -11.64
CA HIS A 223 -2.45 -2.84 -11.99
C HIS A 223 -1.43 -2.87 -13.13
N ARG A 224 -1.55 -1.95 -14.09
CA ARG A 224 -0.61 -1.86 -15.22
C ARG A 224 0.55 -0.95 -14.82
N LEU A 225 1.76 -1.38 -15.10
CA LEU A 225 2.99 -0.62 -14.90
C LEU A 225 3.64 -0.38 -16.26
N ALA A 226 3.97 0.86 -16.57
CA ALA A 226 4.82 1.24 -17.68
C ALA A 226 6.07 1.92 -17.13
N VAL A 227 7.24 1.52 -17.62
CA VAL A 227 8.55 1.99 -17.14
C VAL A 227 9.41 2.42 -18.32
N CYS A 228 10.06 3.57 -18.17
CA CYS A 228 11.19 4.02 -18.97
C CYS A 228 12.40 4.12 -18.04
N TYR A 229 13.32 3.16 -18.15
CA TYR A 229 14.44 2.98 -17.24
C TYR A 229 15.65 3.80 -17.66
N ARG A 230 16.23 4.50 -16.67
CA ARG A 230 17.45 5.31 -16.73
C ARG A 230 17.43 6.48 -17.71
N ARG A 231 18.47 7.30 -17.55
CA ARG A 231 18.69 8.54 -18.30
C ARG A 231 18.94 8.38 -19.79
N GLU A 232 19.18 7.15 -20.25
CA GLU A 232 19.35 6.83 -21.67
C GLU A 232 18.07 7.11 -22.46
N ILE A 233 16.90 7.04 -21.81
CA ILE A 233 15.60 7.30 -22.44
C ILE A 233 14.91 8.53 -21.85
N THR A 234 15.07 8.78 -20.55
CA THR A 234 14.36 9.85 -19.85
C THR A 234 15.35 10.84 -19.21
N PRO A 235 15.40 12.12 -19.64
CA PRO A 235 16.45 13.07 -19.23
C PRO A 235 16.59 13.25 -17.70
N PHE A 236 15.51 13.04 -16.97
CA PHE A 236 15.40 13.31 -15.54
C PHE A 236 15.58 12.07 -14.65
N GLY A 237 16.05 10.95 -15.20
CA GLY A 237 16.13 9.67 -14.49
C GLY A 237 14.99 8.74 -14.86
N THR A 238 14.94 7.55 -14.28
CA THR A 238 13.88 6.56 -14.53
C THR A 238 12.49 7.16 -14.33
N ALA A 239 11.56 6.89 -15.25
CA ALA A 239 10.17 7.31 -15.15
C ALA A 239 9.25 6.10 -15.13
N PHE A 240 8.14 6.18 -14.40
CA PHE A 240 7.13 5.12 -14.38
C PHE A 240 5.73 5.68 -14.25
N THR A 241 4.77 4.93 -14.79
CA THR A 241 3.34 5.20 -14.63
C THR A 241 2.63 3.91 -14.24
N ILE A 242 1.85 3.96 -13.16
CA ILE A 242 1.00 2.87 -12.71
C ILE A 242 -0.45 3.27 -12.92
N ARG A 243 -1.19 2.43 -13.64
CA ARG A 243 -2.64 2.54 -13.76
C ARG A 243 -3.31 1.47 -12.92
N LYS A 244 -4.04 1.90 -11.90
CA LYS A 244 -4.69 1.03 -10.94
C LYS A 244 -6.04 0.56 -11.47
N PHE A 245 -6.26 -0.74 -11.45
CA PHE A 245 -7.61 -1.28 -11.47
C PHE A 245 -8.29 -1.10 -10.12
N ARG A 246 -9.57 -0.77 -10.17
CA ARG A 246 -10.43 -0.72 -9.00
C ARG A 246 -10.68 -2.15 -8.50
N GLU A 247 -10.44 -2.39 -7.21
CA GLU A 247 -10.67 -3.71 -6.60
C GLU A 247 -12.15 -4.09 -6.65
N ASP A 248 -13.03 -3.12 -6.37
CA ASP A 248 -14.49 -3.29 -6.41
C ASP A 248 -15.09 -2.50 -7.59
N PRO A 249 -15.23 -3.13 -8.78
CA PRO A 249 -15.81 -2.47 -9.95
C PRO A 249 -17.29 -2.16 -9.71
N TYR A 250 -17.77 -1.05 -10.28
CA TYR A 250 -19.18 -0.68 -10.17
C TYR A 250 -20.09 -1.79 -10.74
N SER A 251 -21.10 -2.15 -9.95
CA SER A 251 -22.20 -2.99 -10.39
C SER A 251 -23.20 -2.19 -11.23
N ILE A 252 -24.09 -2.90 -11.94
CA ILE A 252 -25.19 -2.24 -12.66
C ILE A 252 -26.09 -1.45 -11.70
N ILE A 253 -26.28 -1.93 -10.47
CA ILE A 253 -27.09 -1.27 -9.44
C ILE A 253 -26.42 0.04 -9.02
N ASP A 254 -25.10 0.06 -8.87
CA ASP A 254 -24.37 1.29 -8.56
C ASP A 254 -24.53 2.32 -9.67
N LEU A 255 -24.48 1.90 -10.94
CA LEU A 255 -24.68 2.81 -12.05
C LEU A 255 -26.11 3.35 -12.15
N ILE A 256 -27.11 2.57 -11.70
CA ILE A 256 -28.49 3.06 -11.56
C ILE A 256 -28.58 4.10 -10.44
N ASN A 257 -28.00 3.80 -9.28
CA ASN A 257 -28.00 4.72 -8.13
C ASN A 257 -27.24 6.02 -8.41
N LEU A 258 -26.18 5.97 -9.24
CA LEU A 258 -25.44 7.14 -9.72
C LEU A 258 -26.18 7.91 -10.83
N GLY A 259 -27.31 7.40 -11.33
CA GLY A 259 -28.09 8.00 -12.42
C GLY A 259 -27.42 7.88 -13.80
N THR A 260 -26.43 7.00 -13.95
CA THR A 260 -25.76 6.73 -15.23
C THR A 260 -26.63 5.84 -16.14
N PHE A 261 -27.37 4.89 -15.57
CA PHE A 261 -28.40 4.10 -16.25
C PHE A 261 -29.75 4.32 -15.58
N SER A 262 -30.84 4.30 -16.35
CA SER A 262 -32.17 4.10 -15.78
C SER A 262 -32.43 2.61 -15.55
N GLU A 263 -33.41 2.29 -14.71
CA GLU A 263 -33.84 0.91 -14.46
C GLU A 263 -34.30 0.24 -15.77
N GLU A 264 -35.00 0.98 -16.64
CA GLU A 264 -35.47 0.46 -17.93
C GLU A 264 -34.31 0.19 -18.90
N MET A 265 -33.29 1.06 -18.94
CA MET A 265 -32.10 0.82 -19.76
C MET A 265 -31.34 -0.41 -19.30
N ALA A 266 -31.16 -0.58 -17.98
CA ALA A 266 -30.51 -1.75 -17.42
C ALA A 266 -31.28 -3.04 -17.75
N ALA A 267 -32.62 -3.04 -17.61
CA ALA A 267 -33.46 -4.17 -17.99
C ALA A 267 -33.40 -4.49 -19.49
N TYR A 268 -33.37 -3.46 -20.35
CA TYR A 268 -33.21 -3.63 -21.78
C TYR A 268 -31.88 -4.31 -22.13
N PHE A 269 -30.76 -3.80 -21.59
CA PHE A 269 -29.45 -4.41 -21.85
C PHE A 269 -29.34 -5.82 -21.26
N TRP A 270 -30.00 -6.10 -20.14
CA TRP A 270 -30.08 -7.45 -19.60
C TRP A 270 -30.74 -8.42 -20.59
N LEU A 271 -31.91 -8.07 -21.15
CA LEU A 271 -32.58 -8.87 -22.16
C LEU A 271 -31.73 -9.06 -23.42
N CYS A 272 -31.03 -8.01 -23.86
CA CYS A 272 -30.10 -8.11 -24.98
C CYS A 272 -28.97 -9.12 -24.71
N LEU A 273 -28.35 -9.05 -23.54
CA LEU A 273 -27.25 -9.95 -23.15
C LEU A 273 -27.73 -11.40 -23.00
N GLU A 274 -28.92 -11.62 -22.43
CA GLU A 274 -29.52 -12.95 -22.30
C GLU A 274 -29.76 -13.59 -23.68
N ASN A 275 -30.14 -12.78 -24.67
CA ASN A 275 -30.34 -13.19 -26.06
C ASN A 275 -29.05 -13.12 -26.91
N ARG A 276 -27.88 -12.97 -26.28
CA ARG A 276 -26.55 -12.96 -26.92
C ARG A 276 -26.37 -11.87 -27.98
N ALA A 277 -27.05 -10.74 -27.82
CA ALA A 277 -26.81 -9.57 -28.66
C ALA A 277 -25.41 -9.00 -28.39
N SER A 278 -24.71 -8.59 -29.46
CA SER A 278 -23.43 -7.90 -29.34
C SER A 278 -23.64 -6.44 -28.97
N ILE A 279 -22.99 -5.98 -27.90
CA ILE A 279 -23.07 -4.60 -27.40
C ILE A 279 -21.68 -3.97 -27.47
N MET A 280 -21.61 -2.73 -27.96
CA MET A 280 -20.38 -1.93 -27.97
C MET A 280 -20.62 -0.62 -27.20
N VAL A 281 -19.75 -0.33 -26.23
CA VAL A 281 -19.80 0.91 -25.44
C VAL A 281 -18.83 1.93 -26.01
N LEU A 282 -19.35 3.06 -26.49
CA LEU A 282 -18.60 4.13 -27.13
C LEU A 282 -18.58 5.40 -26.27
N GLY A 283 -17.62 6.31 -26.53
CA GLY A 283 -17.47 7.55 -25.77
C GLY A 283 -16.02 8.06 -25.71
N GLY A 284 -15.84 9.30 -25.25
CA GLY A 284 -14.52 9.94 -25.08
C GLY A 284 -13.65 9.28 -24.00
N THR A 285 -12.37 9.66 -23.93
CA THR A 285 -11.47 9.24 -22.84
C THR A 285 -12.07 9.63 -21.49
N ALA A 286 -11.94 8.76 -20.48
CA ALA A 286 -12.53 8.93 -19.14
C ALA A 286 -14.07 9.02 -19.06
N ALA A 287 -14.82 8.83 -20.15
CA ALA A 287 -16.30 8.86 -20.14
C ALA A 287 -16.98 7.64 -19.47
N GLY A 288 -16.27 6.82 -18.71
CA GLY A 288 -16.84 5.66 -18.01
C GLY A 288 -17.11 4.41 -18.87
N LYS A 289 -16.58 4.33 -20.09
CA LYS A 289 -16.82 3.18 -21.00
C LYS A 289 -16.51 1.82 -20.37
N THR A 290 -15.30 1.65 -19.84
CA THR A 290 -14.85 0.40 -19.23
C THR A 290 -15.68 0.06 -17.99
N THR A 291 -16.10 1.08 -17.25
CA THR A 291 -16.99 0.94 -16.10
C THR A 291 -18.35 0.41 -16.51
N ALA A 292 -19.00 1.03 -17.50
CA ALA A 292 -20.28 0.59 -18.02
C ALA A 292 -20.22 -0.83 -18.61
N LEU A 293 -19.15 -1.15 -19.36
CA LEU A 293 -18.94 -2.49 -19.90
C LEU A 293 -18.79 -3.54 -18.79
N ASN A 294 -18.00 -3.26 -17.75
CA ASN A 294 -17.84 -4.19 -16.62
C ASN A 294 -19.15 -4.40 -15.86
N ALA A 295 -19.91 -3.32 -15.62
CA ALA A 295 -21.21 -3.41 -14.95
C ALA A 295 -22.23 -4.23 -15.75
N LEU A 296 -22.28 -4.04 -17.08
CA LEU A 296 -23.13 -4.82 -17.96
C LEU A 296 -22.68 -6.28 -18.07
N ALA A 297 -21.38 -6.56 -18.05
CA ALA A 297 -20.86 -7.93 -18.07
C ALA A 297 -21.34 -8.77 -16.88
N CYS A 298 -21.68 -8.15 -15.75
CA CYS A 298 -22.30 -8.83 -14.60
C CYS A 298 -23.69 -9.42 -14.89
N LEU A 299 -24.37 -8.97 -15.96
CA LEU A 299 -25.68 -9.46 -16.36
C LEU A 299 -25.61 -10.70 -17.28
N ILE A 300 -24.41 -11.12 -17.68
CA ILE A 300 -24.23 -12.31 -18.52
C ILE A 300 -24.66 -13.56 -17.74
N ARG A 301 -25.44 -14.43 -18.38
CA ARG A 301 -26.02 -15.63 -17.75
C ARG A 301 -24.94 -16.51 -17.11
N PRO A 302 -25.08 -16.85 -15.80
CA PRO A 302 -24.16 -17.76 -15.12
C PRO A 302 -24.07 -19.11 -15.85
N GLY A 303 -22.84 -19.58 -16.11
CA GLY A 303 -22.56 -20.80 -16.86
C GLY A 303 -22.28 -20.59 -18.35
N SER A 304 -22.44 -19.37 -18.86
CA SER A 304 -21.96 -19.02 -20.20
C SER A 304 -20.43 -18.93 -20.19
N LYS A 305 -19.79 -19.46 -21.23
CA LYS A 305 -18.36 -19.22 -21.46
C LYS A 305 -18.19 -17.80 -21.99
N ILE A 306 -17.43 -16.98 -21.27
CA ILE A 306 -17.06 -15.60 -21.61
C ILE A 306 -15.68 -15.61 -22.29
#